data_AF-A0A4Q0M583-F1
#
_entry.id   AF-A0A4Q0M583-F1
#
_cell.length_a   1.000
_cell.length_b   1.000
_cell.length_c   1.000
_cell.angle_alpha   90.00
_cell.angle_beta   90.00
_cell.angle_gamma   90.00
#
_symmetry.space_group_name_H-M   'P 1'
#
loop_
_entity.id
_entity.type
_entity.pdbx_description
1 polymer ?
#
loop_
_entity_poly.entity_id
_entity_poly.type
_entity_poly.pdbx_seq_one_letter_code
_entity_poly.pdbx_strand_id
1 'polypeptide(L)'
;MKRLPLTVPLGHREAPSDFLSRLAVRNCIRDMRTLAHDLHLDVQAVICGESAALARLAEAGAADQAALEREAFAGSPRGISIFHRAHKFSRTIQLTRNQVRICPACFREDLDAQSFQAEARPYRRAHWIISQIKTCERHHLALAPLGGWPPPASRSIRALSLRAPYACCRSSRPRPSNAR
;
A
#
# COMPACT_ATOMS: atom_id res chain seq x y z
N MET A 1 19.88 -7.88 -2.10
CA MET A 1 19.19 -8.13 -0.81
C MET A 1 18.73 -9.58 -0.76
N LYS A 2 18.56 -10.23 0.40
CA LYS A 2 18.11 -11.64 0.41
C LYS A 2 16.59 -11.72 0.22
N ARG A 3 16.14 -12.55 -0.72
CA ARG A 3 14.73 -12.84 -0.96
C ARG A 3 14.08 -13.52 0.26
N LEU A 4 12.84 -13.15 0.57
CA LEU A 4 12.06 -13.79 1.63
C LEU A 4 11.70 -15.24 1.25
N PRO A 5 11.65 -16.18 2.22
CA PRO A 5 11.27 -17.56 1.95
C PRO A 5 9.78 -17.70 1.60
N LEU A 6 8.91 -16.86 2.18
CA LEU A 6 7.48 -16.83 1.92
C LEU A 6 7.12 -15.54 1.18
N THR A 7 6.83 -15.66 -0.11
CA THR A 7 6.39 -14.55 -0.96
C THR A 7 4.89 -14.60 -1.21
N VAL A 8 4.35 -13.51 -1.77
CA VAL A 8 3.00 -13.43 -2.33
C VAL A 8 3.11 -12.88 -3.76
N PRO A 9 2.26 -13.31 -4.70
CA PRO A 9 2.24 -12.71 -6.02
C PRO A 9 1.73 -11.26 -5.93
N LEU A 10 2.33 -10.39 -6.73
CA LEU A 10 1.91 -9.00 -6.86
C LEU A 10 0.50 -8.95 -7.46
N GLY A 11 -0.40 -8.28 -6.75
CA GLY A 11 -1.79 -8.12 -7.14
C GLY A 11 -1.98 -7.19 -8.34
N HIS A 12 -3.07 -7.36 -9.07
CA HIS A 12 -3.41 -6.50 -10.20
C HIS A 12 -3.64 -5.06 -9.72
N ARG A 13 -2.84 -4.10 -10.19
CA ARG A 13 -2.90 -2.69 -9.76
C ARG A 13 -2.76 -2.53 -8.24
N GLU A 14 -1.98 -3.38 -7.58
CA GLU A 14 -1.72 -3.29 -6.14
C GLU A 14 -0.80 -2.11 -5.80
N ALA A 15 -1.09 -1.38 -4.72
CA ALA A 15 -0.18 -0.33 -4.26
C ALA A 15 1.05 -0.93 -3.55
N PRO A 16 2.26 -0.35 -3.71
CA PRO A 16 3.46 -0.88 -3.08
C PRO A 16 3.39 -1.08 -1.56
N SER A 17 2.74 -0.15 -0.85
CA SER A 17 2.54 -0.27 0.60
C SER A 17 1.64 -1.43 0.99
N ASP A 18 0.64 -1.74 0.16
CA ASP A 18 -0.29 -2.84 0.40
C ASP A 18 0.41 -4.20 0.12
N PHE A 19 1.28 -4.25 -0.90
CA PHE A 19 2.14 -5.40 -1.18
C PHE A 19 3.11 -5.70 -0.02
N LEU A 20 3.79 -4.67 0.51
CA LEU A 20 4.65 -4.81 1.69
C LEU A 20 3.85 -5.29 2.92
N SER A 21 2.62 -4.78 3.11
CA SER A 21 1.75 -5.23 4.18
C SER A 21 1.39 -6.71 4.06
N ARG A 22 1.08 -7.19 2.86
CA ARG A 22 0.78 -8.62 2.63
C ARG A 22 2.00 -9.51 2.80
N LEU A 23 3.19 -9.06 2.40
CA LEU A 23 4.43 -9.77 2.69
C LEU A 23 4.65 -9.93 4.21
N ALA A 24 4.35 -8.90 5.01
CA ALA A 24 4.46 -8.98 6.46
C ALA A 24 3.51 -10.04 7.03
N VAL A 25 2.23 -10.00 6.64
CA VAL A 25 1.24 -11.02 7.04
C VAL A 25 1.68 -12.42 6.60
N ARG A 26 2.17 -12.56 5.36
CA ARG A 26 2.64 -13.85 4.81
C ARG A 26 3.78 -14.45 5.62
N ASN A 27 4.67 -13.61 6.14
CA ASN A 27 5.81 -14.01 6.98
C ASN A 27 5.47 -14.00 8.49
N CYS A 28 4.19 -13.96 8.86
CA CYS A 28 3.71 -13.96 10.24
C CYS A 28 4.23 -12.77 11.09
N ILE A 29 4.55 -11.66 10.44
CA ILE A 29 4.98 -10.42 11.09
C ILE A 29 3.76 -9.53 11.31
N ARG A 30 3.67 -8.96 12.51
CA ARG A 30 2.50 -8.23 13.01
C ARG A 30 2.10 -7.05 12.11
N ASP A 31 3.08 -6.33 11.58
CA ASP A 31 2.85 -5.17 10.75
C ASP A 31 3.96 -4.93 9.72
N MET A 32 3.64 -4.12 8.72
CA MET A 32 4.54 -3.82 7.61
C MET A 32 5.83 -3.11 8.03
N ARG A 33 5.83 -2.36 9.14
CA ARG A 33 7.00 -1.59 9.59
C ARG A 33 8.03 -2.49 10.23
N THR A 34 7.59 -3.48 11.01
CA THR A 34 8.48 -4.51 11.55
C THR A 34 9.18 -5.26 10.41
N LEU A 35 8.44 -5.74 9.41
CA LEU A 35 9.06 -6.39 8.25
C LEU A 35 10.01 -5.44 7.52
N ALA A 36 9.60 -4.19 7.29
CA ALA A 36 10.45 -3.21 6.62
C ALA A 36 11.75 -2.95 7.40
N HIS A 37 11.68 -2.86 8.72
CA HIS A 37 12.84 -2.73 9.59
C HIS A 37 13.80 -3.92 9.42
N ASP A 38 13.29 -5.16 9.44
CA ASP A 38 14.08 -6.37 9.25
C ASP A 38 14.72 -6.46 7.86
N LEU A 39 14.07 -5.87 6.86
CA LEU A 39 14.58 -5.74 5.50
C LEU A 39 15.43 -4.48 5.28
N HIS A 40 15.65 -3.65 6.30
CA HIS A 40 16.28 -2.33 6.23
C HIS A 40 15.65 -1.40 5.17
N LEU A 41 14.34 -1.49 4.96
CA LEU A 41 13.54 -0.70 4.03
C LEU A 41 12.91 0.51 4.73
N ASP A 42 12.97 1.67 4.07
CA ASP A 42 12.20 2.84 4.51
C ASP A 42 10.75 2.74 4.02
N VAL A 43 9.82 2.55 4.96
CA VAL A 43 8.38 2.50 4.69
C VAL A 43 7.88 3.77 4.03
N GLN A 44 8.42 4.93 4.41
CA GLN A 44 8.03 6.20 3.83
C GLN A 44 8.49 6.31 2.38
N ALA A 45 9.70 5.86 2.07
CA ALA A 45 10.21 5.79 0.70
C ALA A 45 9.34 4.86 -0.18
N VAL A 46 8.90 3.72 0.35
CA VAL A 46 7.93 2.82 -0.34
C VAL A 46 6.59 3.52 -0.59
N ILE A 47 6.03 4.21 0.42
CA ILE A 47 4.77 4.96 0.29
C ILE A 47 4.88 6.10 -0.74
N CYS A 48 6.04 6.76 -0.77
CA CYS A 48 6.38 7.83 -1.70
C CYS A 48 6.78 7.34 -3.09
N GLY A 49 6.83 6.03 -3.32
CA GLY A 49 7.18 5.47 -4.63
C GLY A 49 8.61 5.70 -5.05
N GLU A 50 9.55 5.80 -4.12
CA GLU A 50 10.97 5.99 -4.45
C GLU A 50 11.53 4.73 -5.12
N SER A 51 12.08 4.89 -6.33
CA SER A 51 12.53 3.77 -7.17
C SER A 51 13.50 2.83 -6.45
N ALA A 52 14.48 3.36 -5.70
CA ALA A 52 15.42 2.55 -4.94
C ALA A 52 14.74 1.69 -3.85
N ALA A 53 13.72 2.23 -3.17
CA ALA A 53 12.96 1.48 -2.17
C ALA A 53 12.06 0.41 -2.81
N LEU A 54 11.46 0.73 -3.97
CA LEU A 54 10.64 -0.21 -4.74
C LEU A 54 11.45 -1.35 -5.35
N ALA A 55 12.67 -1.07 -5.85
CA ALA A 55 13.60 -2.09 -6.36
C ALA A 55 13.94 -3.11 -5.27
N ARG A 56 14.25 -2.64 -4.06
CA ARG A 56 14.50 -3.51 -2.92
C ARG A 56 13.24 -4.30 -2.55
N LEU A 57 12.07 -3.65 -2.43
CA LEU A 57 10.82 -4.35 -2.14
C LEU A 57 10.51 -5.46 -3.17
N ALA A 58 10.74 -5.17 -4.46
CA ALA A 58 10.58 -6.13 -5.55
C ALA A 58 11.51 -7.35 -5.38
N GLU A 59 12.78 -7.11 -5.06
CA GLU A 59 13.78 -8.16 -4.82
C GLU A 59 13.40 -9.03 -3.59
N ALA A 60 13.00 -8.40 -2.47
CA ALA A 60 12.58 -9.12 -1.27
C ALA A 60 11.35 -10.00 -1.51
N GLY A 61 10.36 -9.46 -2.24
CA GLY A 61 9.06 -10.08 -2.48
C GLY A 61 8.97 -10.96 -3.73
N ALA A 62 10.03 -11.06 -4.53
CA ALA A 62 10.03 -11.67 -5.86
C ALA A 62 8.93 -11.12 -6.78
N ALA A 63 8.78 -9.80 -6.80
CA ALA A 63 7.83 -9.08 -7.65
C ALA A 63 8.52 -8.31 -8.77
N ASP A 64 7.75 -7.89 -9.76
CA ASP A 64 8.21 -6.98 -10.81
C ASP A 64 8.29 -5.54 -10.29
N GLN A 65 9.49 -4.95 -10.32
CA GLN A 65 9.71 -3.56 -9.94
C GLN A 65 8.91 -2.58 -10.82
N ALA A 66 8.86 -2.80 -12.13
CA ALA A 66 8.17 -1.88 -13.04
C ALA A 66 6.66 -1.86 -12.77
N ALA A 67 6.08 -3.00 -12.39
CA ALA A 67 4.70 -3.08 -11.95
C ALA A 67 4.46 -2.30 -10.64
N LEU A 68 5.37 -2.38 -9.67
CA LEU A 68 5.28 -1.60 -8.43
C LEU A 68 5.39 -0.09 -8.70
N GLU A 69 6.35 0.33 -9.51
CA GLU A 69 6.56 1.73 -9.88
C GLU A 69 5.35 2.34 -10.60
N ARG A 70 4.74 1.56 -11.50
CA ARG A 70 3.54 1.98 -12.24
C ARG A 70 2.37 2.31 -11.31
N GLU A 71 2.21 1.55 -10.23
CA GLU A 71 1.11 1.72 -9.27
C GLU A 71 1.47 2.59 -8.06
N ALA A 72 2.71 3.05 -7.98
CA ALA A 72 3.17 3.95 -6.93
C ALA A 72 2.57 5.35 -7.07
N PHE A 73 2.53 6.07 -5.95
CA PHE A 73 2.20 7.49 -5.90
C PHE A 73 3.48 8.28 -5.64
N ALA A 74 4.20 8.61 -6.71
CA ALA A 74 5.50 9.28 -6.64
C ALA A 74 5.34 10.77 -6.33
N GLY A 75 6.04 11.25 -5.30
CA GLY A 75 6.12 12.69 -5.04
C GLY A 75 6.98 13.39 -6.10
N SER A 76 6.58 14.59 -6.52
CA SER A 76 7.48 15.48 -7.27
C SER A 76 8.65 15.91 -6.37
N PRO A 77 9.87 16.07 -6.90
CA PRO A 77 11.02 16.62 -6.16
C PRO A 77 10.75 17.99 -5.52
N ARG A 78 9.81 18.77 -6.09
CA ARG A 78 9.41 20.08 -5.56
C ARG A 78 8.26 20.01 -4.54
N GLY A 79 7.69 18.82 -4.29
CA GLY A 79 6.64 18.59 -3.30
C GLY A 79 5.23 19.11 -3.67
N ILE A 80 5.04 19.61 -4.89
CA ILE A 80 3.81 20.28 -5.33
C ILE A 80 2.81 19.32 -6.01
N SER A 81 3.30 18.20 -6.53
CA SER A 81 2.48 17.28 -7.33
C SER A 81 2.79 15.83 -7.01
N ILE A 82 1.80 14.97 -7.23
CA ILE A 82 1.90 13.52 -7.07
C ILE A 82 1.70 12.92 -8.45
N PHE A 83 2.50 11.92 -8.81
CA PHE A 83 2.40 11.20 -10.07
C PHE A 83 1.89 9.78 -9.82
N HIS A 84 0.96 9.33 -10.66
CA HIS A 84 0.52 7.94 -10.73
C HIS A 84 0.19 7.62 -12.20
N ARG A 85 0.79 6.56 -12.76
CA ARG A 85 0.61 6.13 -14.16
C ARG A 85 0.71 7.28 -15.17
N ALA A 86 1.77 8.09 -15.10
CA ALA A 86 2.00 9.29 -15.92
C ALA A 86 0.99 10.46 -15.75
N HIS A 87 0.00 10.34 -14.86
CA HIS A 87 -0.92 11.42 -14.55
C HIS A 87 -0.38 12.28 -13.40
N LYS A 88 -0.45 13.60 -13.56
CA LYS A 88 -0.06 14.58 -12.55
C LYS A 88 -1.28 15.00 -11.73
N PHE A 89 -1.26 14.70 -10.45
CA PHE A 89 -2.29 15.09 -9.50
C PHE A 89 -1.82 16.35 -8.74
N SER A 90 -2.72 17.33 -8.61
CA SER A 90 -2.49 18.46 -7.72
C SER A 90 -2.52 18.00 -6.26
N ARG A 91 -1.85 18.72 -5.38
CA ARG A 91 -1.86 18.41 -3.94
C ARG A 91 -3.26 18.52 -3.30
N THR A 92 -4.19 19.20 -3.97
CA THR A 92 -5.60 19.30 -3.57
C THR A 92 -6.33 17.97 -3.68
N ILE A 93 -5.85 17.06 -4.52
CA ILE A 93 -6.42 15.73 -4.63
C ILE A 93 -6.10 14.96 -3.35
N GLN A 94 -7.14 14.77 -2.55
CA GLN A 94 -7.05 14.08 -1.29
C GLN A 94 -6.77 12.59 -1.55
N LEU A 95 -5.64 12.10 -1.04
CA LEU A 95 -5.33 10.68 -1.04
C LEU A 95 -5.81 10.09 0.28
N THR A 96 -6.83 9.23 0.22
CA THR A 96 -7.42 8.55 1.37
C THR A 96 -6.56 7.36 1.76
N ARG A 97 -5.38 7.63 2.34
CA ARG A 97 -4.50 6.57 2.84
C ARG A 97 -4.91 6.05 4.22
N ASN A 98 -5.48 6.91 5.07
CA ASN A 98 -5.85 6.59 6.45
C ASN A 98 -7.06 5.66 6.58
N GLN A 99 -7.92 5.59 5.56
CA GLN A 99 -9.08 4.70 5.55
C GLN A 99 -8.97 3.81 4.32
N VAL A 100 -8.73 2.52 4.55
CA VAL A 100 -8.68 1.55 3.45
C VAL A 100 -10.10 1.34 2.95
N ARG A 101 -10.33 1.62 1.68
CA ARG A 101 -11.61 1.39 0.99
C ARG A 101 -11.42 0.25 0.01
N ILE A 102 -12.41 -0.64 -0.07
CA ILE A 102 -12.37 -1.83 -0.91
C ILE A 102 -13.68 -2.04 -1.67
N CYS A 103 -13.59 -2.75 -2.78
CA CYS A 103 -14.76 -3.38 -3.38
C CYS A 103 -15.02 -4.73 -2.68
N PRO A 104 -16.23 -5.00 -2.15
CA PRO A 104 -16.53 -6.26 -1.48
C PRO A 104 -16.45 -7.47 -2.43
N ALA A 105 -16.80 -7.30 -3.70
CA ALA A 105 -16.69 -8.36 -4.71
C ALA A 105 -15.22 -8.68 -5.04
N CYS A 106 -14.39 -7.68 -5.34
CA CYS A 106 -12.94 -7.91 -5.49
C CYS A 106 -12.32 -8.56 -4.25
N PHE A 107 -12.73 -8.14 -3.06
CA PHE A 107 -12.21 -8.70 -1.82
C PHE A 107 -12.56 -10.18 -1.68
N ARG A 108 -13.78 -10.59 -2.05
CA ARG A 108 -14.19 -12.00 -2.08
C ARG A 108 -13.37 -12.80 -3.08
N GLU A 109 -13.23 -12.30 -4.30
CA GLU A 109 -12.44 -12.97 -5.33
C GLU A 109 -10.96 -13.10 -4.93
N ASP A 110 -10.37 -12.07 -4.32
CA ASP A 110 -8.99 -12.13 -3.86
C ASP A 110 -8.82 -13.20 -2.77
N LEU A 111 -9.81 -13.37 -1.88
CA LEU A 111 -9.81 -14.44 -0.88
C LEU A 111 -9.86 -15.82 -1.55
N ASP A 112 -10.61 -16.00 -2.63
CA ASP A 112 -10.79 -17.29 -3.29
C ASP A 112 -9.65 -17.62 -4.28
N ALA A 113 -8.90 -16.62 -4.74
CA ALA A 113 -7.91 -16.76 -5.81
C ALA A 113 -6.61 -17.50 -5.43
N GLN A 114 -6.28 -17.61 -4.14
CA GLN A 114 -4.95 -18.04 -3.70
C GLN A 114 -5.03 -19.07 -2.56
N SER A 115 -4.03 -19.94 -2.43
CA SER A 115 -4.05 -21.06 -1.48
C SER A 115 -3.31 -20.82 -0.16
N PHE A 116 -2.55 -19.72 -0.01
CA PHE A 116 -1.83 -19.39 1.24
C PHE A 116 -2.73 -18.68 2.28
N GLN A 117 -2.23 -18.14 3.40
CA GLN A 117 -3.07 -17.56 4.46
C GLN A 117 -4.10 -16.54 3.92
N ALA A 118 -5.36 -16.67 4.31
CA ALA A 118 -6.48 -15.85 3.81
C ALA A 118 -6.26 -14.36 4.06
N GLU A 119 -5.64 -14.01 5.18
CA GLU A 119 -5.33 -12.66 5.63
C GLU A 119 -4.33 -11.95 4.71
N ALA A 120 -3.46 -12.71 4.04
CA ALA A 120 -2.46 -12.19 3.12
C ALA A 120 -2.95 -12.17 1.66
N ARG A 121 -4.16 -12.62 1.35
CA ARG A 121 -4.66 -12.70 -0.04
C ARG A 121 -5.24 -11.38 -0.56
N PRO A 122 -6.13 -10.68 0.17
CA PRO A 122 -6.78 -9.49 -0.34
C PRO A 122 -5.85 -8.29 -0.32
N TYR A 123 -5.98 -7.44 -1.33
CA TYR A 123 -5.20 -6.22 -1.49
C TYR A 123 -6.05 -5.08 -2.01
N ARG A 124 -5.69 -3.86 -1.62
CA ARG A 124 -6.29 -2.66 -2.19
C ARG A 124 -5.69 -2.37 -3.57
N ARG A 125 -6.56 -2.02 -4.51
CA ARG A 125 -6.15 -1.48 -5.81
C ARG A 125 -5.68 -0.03 -5.63
N ALA A 126 -4.55 0.35 -6.21
CA ALA A 126 -3.86 1.62 -5.98
C ALA A 126 -4.75 2.84 -6.24
N HIS A 127 -5.55 2.80 -7.30
CA HIS A 127 -6.46 3.89 -7.63
C HIS A 127 -7.53 4.14 -6.54
N TRP A 128 -7.89 3.15 -5.70
CA TRP A 128 -8.80 3.37 -4.56
C TRP A 128 -8.22 4.27 -3.47
N ILE A 129 -6.93 4.62 -3.54
CA ILE A 129 -6.32 5.65 -2.67
C ILE A 129 -6.81 7.05 -3.07
N ILE A 130 -7.22 7.28 -4.32
CA ILE A 130 -7.72 8.57 -4.78
C ILE A 130 -9.13 8.81 -4.21
N SER A 131 -9.33 9.88 -3.44
CA SER A 131 -10.60 10.11 -2.71
C SER A 131 -11.82 10.22 -3.63
N GLN A 132 -11.64 10.74 -4.84
CA GLN A 132 -12.69 10.95 -5.83
C GLN A 132 -13.17 9.66 -6.48
N ILE A 133 -12.36 8.59 -6.42
CA ILE A 133 -12.80 7.28 -6.88
C ILE A 133 -13.69 6.68 -5.78
N LYS A 134 -14.98 6.53 -6.11
CA LYS A 134 -16.01 6.02 -5.20
C LYS A 134 -16.54 4.64 -5.57
N THR A 135 -16.25 4.16 -6.78
CA THR A 135 -16.78 2.90 -7.32
C THR A 135 -15.64 2.02 -7.84
N CYS A 136 -15.88 0.72 -7.86
CA CYS A 136 -15.01 -0.25 -8.53
C CYS A 136 -15.25 -0.22 -10.04
N GLU A 137 -14.18 -0.13 -10.83
CA GLU A 137 -14.27 -0.16 -12.30
C GLU A 137 -14.75 -1.50 -12.87
N ARG A 138 -14.53 -2.61 -12.14
CA ARG A 138 -14.83 -3.97 -12.61
C ARG A 138 -16.23 -4.45 -12.23
N HIS A 139 -16.65 -4.18 -10.99
CA HIS A 139 -17.93 -4.66 -10.45
C HIS A 139 -18.98 -3.56 -10.34
N HIS A 140 -18.60 -2.30 -10.60
CA HIS A 140 -19.48 -1.12 -10.50
C HIS A 140 -20.12 -0.91 -9.11
N LEU A 141 -19.57 -1.55 -8.07
CA LEU A 141 -20.01 -1.38 -6.69
C LEU A 141 -19.33 -0.19 -6.01
N ALA A 142 -20.04 0.44 -5.08
CA ALA A 142 -19.46 1.46 -4.21
C ALA A 142 -18.32 0.88 -3.36
N LEU A 143 -17.23 1.65 -3.22
CA LEU A 143 -16.11 1.29 -2.36
C LEU A 143 -16.50 1.49 -0.90
N ALA A 144 -16.42 0.42 -0.11
CA ALA A 144 -16.75 0.42 1.31
C ALA A 144 -15.47 0.56 2.16
N PRO A 145 -15.49 1.34 3.25
CA PRO A 145 -14.38 1.39 4.20
C PRO A 145 -14.25 0.05 4.95
N LEU A 146 -13.03 -0.48 5.02
CA LEU A 146 -12.70 -1.60 5.91
C LEU A 146 -12.90 -1.16 7.36
N GLY A 147 -13.77 -1.88 8.09
CA GLY A 147 -14.12 -1.58 9.49
C GLY A 147 -15.29 -0.60 9.68
N GLY A 148 -15.96 -0.15 8.60
CA GLY A 148 -17.11 0.77 8.69
C GLY A 148 -18.50 0.10 8.76
N TRP A 149 -18.58 -1.18 9.14
CA TRP A 149 -19.83 -1.90 9.39
C TRP A 149 -19.91 -2.19 10.90
N PRO A 150 -21.08 -2.07 11.59
CA PRO A 150 -21.14 -2.42 13.01
C PRO A 150 -20.60 -3.85 13.18
N PRO A 151 -19.78 -4.12 14.21
CA PRO A 151 -19.19 -5.43 14.39
C PRO A 151 -20.32 -6.47 14.44
N PRO A 152 -20.26 -7.59 13.68
CA PRO A 152 -21.18 -8.68 13.94
C PRO A 152 -21.00 -9.08 15.40
N ALA A 153 -22.11 -9.03 16.16
CA ALA A 153 -22.15 -9.66 17.46
C ALA A 153 -21.81 -11.14 17.23
N SER A 154 -20.75 -11.59 17.87
CA SER A 154 -20.17 -12.93 17.82
C SER A 154 -19.05 -13.19 16.80
N ARG A 155 -17.98 -13.73 17.39
CA ARG A 155 -16.77 -14.38 16.85
C ARG A 155 -15.60 -13.48 16.47
N SER A 156 -14.55 -13.67 17.25
CA SER A 156 -13.25 -13.02 17.28
C SER A 156 -12.53 -13.09 15.94
N ILE A 157 -12.74 -12.09 15.09
CA ILE A 157 -11.74 -11.70 14.09
C ILE A 157 -10.88 -10.66 14.80
N ARG A 158 -9.61 -11.00 15.09
CA ARG A 158 -8.63 -10.02 15.55
C ARG A 158 -8.60 -8.90 14.52
N ALA A 159 -9.18 -7.76 14.86
CA ALA A 159 -9.12 -6.56 14.08
C ALA A 159 -7.64 -6.23 13.88
N LEU A 160 -7.14 -6.40 12.64
CA LEU A 160 -5.88 -5.82 12.20
C LEU A 160 -6.06 -4.31 12.31
N SER A 161 -5.69 -3.78 13.47
CA SER A 161 -5.62 -2.38 13.79
C SER A 161 -4.57 -1.74 12.86
N LEU A 162 -5.00 -1.38 11.66
CA LEU A 162 -4.28 -0.47 10.77
C LEU A 162 -4.33 0.93 11.39
N ARG A 163 -3.54 1.17 12.44
CA ARG A 163 -3.25 2.53 12.91
C ARG A 163 -2.43 3.22 11.82
N ALA A 164 -3.06 4.20 11.18
CA ALA A 164 -2.57 4.89 10.00
C ALA A 164 -1.14 5.47 10.16
N PRO A 165 -0.16 5.03 9.34
CA PRO A 165 1.14 5.68 9.21
C PRO A 165 1.17 6.99 8.46
N TYR A 166 0.13 7.30 7.69
CA TYR A 166 0.29 8.08 6.45
C TYR A 166 0.36 9.60 6.64
N ALA A 167 0.62 10.07 7.85
CA ALA A 167 0.73 11.48 8.18
C ALA A 167 2.12 12.05 7.90
N CYS A 168 2.72 11.85 6.71
CA CYS A 168 3.98 12.57 6.42
C CYS A 168 4.38 12.67 4.93
N CYS A 169 3.57 13.31 4.10
CA CYS A 169 4.14 14.13 3.00
C CYS A 169 4.24 15.60 3.44
N ARG A 170 4.68 15.84 4.68
CA ARG A 170 5.07 17.17 5.16
C ARG A 170 6.59 17.23 5.17
N SER A 171 7.15 17.78 4.11
CA SER A 171 8.42 18.52 4.10
C SER A 171 9.60 17.87 4.86
N SER A 172 10.34 16.98 4.21
CA SER A 172 11.78 16.93 4.42
C SER A 172 12.42 18.12 3.68
N ARG A 173 12.46 19.28 4.33
CA ARG A 173 13.38 20.35 3.89
C ARG A 173 14.81 19.86 4.18
N PRO A 174 15.77 19.94 3.26
CA PRO A 174 17.17 19.82 3.63
C PRO A 174 17.52 20.98 4.59
N ARG A 175 18.19 20.68 5.71
CA ARG A 175 18.82 21.70 6.57
C ARG A 175 19.83 22.47 5.70
N PRO A 176 19.85 23.81 5.69
CA PRO A 176 20.95 24.53 5.07
C PRO A 176 22.22 24.19 5.84
N SER A 177 23.25 23.74 5.10
CA SER A 177 24.61 23.64 5.62
C SER A 177 25.07 25.05 5.96
N ASN A 178 25.26 25.33 7.25
CA ASN A 178 26.01 26.52 7.66
C ASN A 178 27.46 26.29 7.25
N ALA A 179 27.85 26.88 6.12
CA ALA A 179 29.25 27.17 5.84
C ALA A 179 29.62 28.42 6.66
N ARG A 180 30.57 28.25 7.57
CA ARG A 180 31.51 29.28 8.02
C ARG A 180 32.89 28.67 7.94
#